data_AF-A0A077PF98-F1
#
_entry.id   AF-A0A077PF98-F1
#
_cell.length_a   1.000
_cell.length_b   1.000
_cell.length_c   1.000
_cell.angle_alpha   90.00
_cell.angle_beta   90.00
_cell.angle_gamma   90.00
#
_symmetry.space_group_name_H-M   'P 1'
#
loop_
_entity.id
_entity.type
_entity.pdbx_description
1 polymer ?
#
loop_
_entity_poly.entity_id
_entity_poly.type
_entity_poly.pdbx_seq_one_letter_code
_entity_poly.pdbx_strand_id
1 'polypeptide(L)' 'MKLTDLAIKRAKPKEKTYTLADGNGLSLLIDTNGSKGWRYRYQFAGKTKMISLGIYPVVTLNEARTQGASIL' A
#
# COMPACT_ATOMS: atom_id res chain seq x y z
N MET A 1 -1.02 5.20 11.74
CA MET A 1 -1.98 4.23 12.29
C MET A 1 -2.01 3.04 11.35
N LYS A 2 -1.97 1.80 11.85
CA LYS A 2 -2.07 0.61 10.98
C LYS A 2 -3.43 0.58 10.28
N LEU A 3 -3.47 0.10 9.04
CA LEU A 3 -4.71 -0.11 8.31
C LEU A 3 -5.47 -1.33 8.83
N THR A 4 -6.77 -1.29 8.60
CA THR A 4 -7.71 -2.40 8.79
C THR A 4 -8.44 -2.64 7.47
N ASP A 5 -8.91 -3.87 7.23
CA ASP A 5 -9.73 -4.19 6.06
C ASP A 5 -10.97 -3.30 5.94
N LEU A 6 -11.59 -2.94 7.07
CA LEU A 6 -12.72 -2.03 7.09
C LEU A 6 -12.35 -0.63 6.60
N ALA A 7 -11.20 -0.09 7.02
CA ALA A 7 -10.71 1.20 6.55
C ALA A 7 -10.41 1.17 5.04
N ILE A 8 -9.82 0.08 4.56
CA ILE A 8 -9.51 -0.13 3.14
C ILE A 8 -10.79 -0.19 2.31
N LYS A 9 -11.78 -0.98 2.73
CA LYS A 9 -13.08 -1.09 2.04
C LYS A 9 -13.84 0.24 2.01
N ARG A 10 -13.72 1.05 3.06
CA ARG A 10 -14.36 2.39 3.15
C ARG A 10 -13.62 3.47 2.37
N ALA A 11 -12.38 3.24 1.95
CA ALA A 11 -11.61 4.21 1.18
C ALA A 11 -12.21 4.41 -0.22
N LYS A 12 -12.59 5.65 -0.52
CA LYS A 12 -13.20 6.06 -1.80
C LYS A 12 -12.19 6.85 -2.64
N PRO A 13 -12.25 6.74 -3.98
CA PRO A 13 -11.48 7.63 -4.85
C PRO A 13 -11.77 9.10 -4.56
N LYS A 14 -10.78 9.94 -4.83
CA LYS A 14 -10.86 11.40 -4.75
C LYS A 14 -10.46 12.00 -6.10
N GLU A 15 -10.52 13.32 -6.22
CA GLU A 15 -10.05 14.05 -7.40
C GLU A 15 -8.57 13.82 -7.72
N LYS A 16 -7.77 13.47 -6.70
CA LYS A 16 -6.35 13.13 -6.84
C LYS A 16 -6.05 11.83 -6.09
N THR A 17 -5.14 11.06 -6.66
CA THR A 17 -4.57 9.87 -6.02
C THR A 17 -4.04 10.22 -4.63
N TYR A 18 -4.28 9.35 -3.65
CA TYR A 18 -3.78 9.54 -2.30
C TYR A 18 -3.34 8.21 -1.69
N THR A 19 -2.57 8.27 -0.60
CA THR A 19 -2.10 7.07 0.09
C THR A 19 -2.66 6.97 1.49
N LEU A 20 -2.91 5.74 1.92
CA LEU A 20 -3.23 5.38 3.29
C LEU A 20 -2.03 4.58 3.83
N ALA A 21 -1.35 5.10 4.85
CA ALA A 21 -0.17 4.44 5.41
C ALA A 21 -0.57 3.26 6.31
N ASP A 22 0.09 2.12 6.15
CA ASP A 22 0.01 1.00 7.11
C ASP A 22 1.17 1.05 8.13
N GLY A 23 2.34 1.52 7.70
CA GLY A 23 3.57 1.57 8.49
C GLY A 23 4.67 0.70 7.89
N ASN A 24 5.89 0.79 8.45
CA ASN A 24 7.06 0.01 7.99
C ASN A 24 7.34 0.11 6.49
N GLY A 25 7.05 1.26 5.88
CA GLY A 25 7.19 1.47 4.42
C GLY A 25 5.99 1.02 3.59
N LEU A 26 5.04 0.26 4.15
CA LEU A 26 3.82 -0.17 3.46
C LEU A 26 2.73 0.92 3.48
N SER A 27 2.08 1.10 2.34
CA SER A 27 0.93 1.98 2.14
C SER A 27 -0.01 1.44 1.05
N LEU A 28 -1.27 1.84 1.10
CA LEU A 28 -2.24 1.59 0.04
C LEU A 28 -2.47 2.87 -0.77
N LEU A 29 -2.16 2.83 -2.06
CA LEU A 29 -2.48 3.86 -3.02
C LEU A 29 -3.94 3.72 -3.45
N ILE A 30 -4.72 4.78 -3.29
CA ILE A 30 -6.09 4.88 -3.79
C ILE A 30 -6.06 5.78 -5.03
N ASP A 31 -6.33 5.20 -6.18
CA ASP A 31 -6.35 5.92 -7.44
C ASP A 31 -7.70 6.60 -7.70
N THR A 32 -7.74 7.58 -8.60
CA THR A 32 -8.93 8.35 -8.94
C THR A 32 -10.03 7.48 -9.59
N ASN A 33 -9.64 6.39 -10.24
CA ASN A 33 -10.55 5.36 -10.78
C ASN A 33 -11.06 4.37 -9.73
N GLY A 34 -10.65 4.49 -8.46
CA GLY A 34 -11.06 3.62 -7.37
C GLY A 34 -10.23 2.35 -7.19
N SER A 35 -9.23 2.12 -8.05
CA SER A 35 -8.27 1.04 -7.86
C SER A 35 -7.43 1.26 -6.60
N LYS A 36 -7.04 0.16 -5.96
CA LYS A 36 -6.34 0.16 -4.67
C LYS A 36 -5.07 -0.68 -4.80
N GLY A 37 -3.90 -0.04 -4.80
CA GLY A 37 -2.62 -0.69 -5.05
C GLY A 37 -1.68 -0.62 -3.85
N TRP A 38 -1.10 -1.74 -3.46
CA TRP A 38 -0.09 -1.78 -2.40
C TRP A 38 1.23 -1.18 -2.88
N ARG A 39 1.78 -0.26 -2.10
CA ARG A 39 3.07 0.38 -2.34
C ARG A 39 3.98 0.17 -1.14
N TYR A 40 5.19 -0.30 -1.41
CA TYR A 40 6.22 -0.47 -0.39
C TYR A 40 7.41 0.43 -0.68
N ARG A 41 7.75 1.27 0.30
CA ARG A 41 8.94 2.12 0.28
C ARG A 41 10.09 1.38 0.97
N TYR A 42 11.21 1.28 0.28
CA TYR A 42 12.42 0.63 0.78
C TYR A 42 13.68 1.43 0.40
N GLN A 43 14.82 1.07 0.96
CA GLN A 43 16.11 1.64 0.59
C GLN A 43 16.97 0.60 -0.13
N PHE A 44 17.62 1.02 -1.20
CA PHE A 44 18.61 0.21 -1.90
C PHE A 44 19.77 1.10 -2.33
N ALA A 45 20.99 0.72 -1.95
CA ALA A 45 22.20 1.50 -2.20
C ALA A 45 22.07 2.98 -1.77
N GLY A 46 21.54 3.21 -0.56
CA GLY A 46 21.34 4.55 0.00
C GLY A 46 20.24 5.39 -0.65
N LYS A 47 19.50 4.84 -1.64
CA LYS A 47 18.42 5.54 -2.34
C LYS A 47 17.07 4.97 -1.95
N THR A 48 16.13 5.87 -1.66
CA THR A 48 14.73 5.50 -1.43
C THR A 48 14.11 5.07 -2.76
N LYS A 49 13.46 3.90 -2.75
CA LYS A 49 12.72 3.35 -3.88
C LYS A 49 11.31 2.97 -3.46
N MET A 50 10.45 2.76 -4.45
CA MET A 50 9.07 2.31 -4.25
C MET A 50 8.78 1.15 -5.19
N ILE A 51 8.14 0.10 -4.69
CA ILE A 51 7.70 -1.05 -5.47
C ILE A 51 6.20 -1.28 -5.28
N SER A 52 5.56 -1.88 -6.29
CA SER A 52 4.17 -2.36 -6.20
C SER A 52 4.13 -3.78 -5.64
N LEU A 53 3.26 -4.05 -4.67
CA LEU A 53 3.04 -5.40 -4.13
C LEU A 53 1.73 -6.04 -4.62
N GLY A 54 1.13 -5.49 -5.67
CA GLY A 54 -0.16 -5.92 -6.22
C GLY A 54 -1.34 -5.04 -5.79
N ILE A 55 -2.55 -5.49 -6.09
CA ILE A 55 -3.78 -4.72 -5.92
C ILE A 55 -4.70 -5.38 -4.89
N TYR A 56 -5.40 -4.58 -4.10
CA TYR A 56 -6.47 -5.06 -3.23
C TYR A 56 -7.78 -5.24 -4.05
N PRO A 57 -8.56 -6.32 -3.85
CA PRO A 57 -8.41 -7.35 -2.83
C PRO A 57 -7.60 -8.59 -3.25
N VAL A 58 -7.01 -8.62 -4.45
CA VAL A 58 -6.22 -9.77 -4.96
C VAL A 58 -5.05 -10.09 -4.03
N VAL A 59 -4.37 -9.06 -3.54
CA VAL A 59 -3.40 -9.13 -2.45
C VAL A 59 -4.05 -8.51 -1.23
N THR A 60 -4.22 -9.32 -0.20
CA THR A 60 -4.81 -8.93 1.09
C THR A 60 -3.85 -8.03 1.87
N LEU A 61 -4.38 -7.33 2.88
CA LEU A 61 -3.55 -6.54 3.81
C LEU A 61 -2.48 -7.39 4.50
N ASN A 62 -2.80 -8.64 4.86
CA ASN A 62 -1.84 -9.51 5.52
C ASN A 62 -0.73 -9.95 4.56
N GLU A 63 -1.07 -10.37 3.35
CA GLU A 63 -0.08 -10.73 2.33
C GLU A 63 0.84 -9.56 1.99
N ALA A 64 0.30 -8.34 1.86
CA ALA A 64 1.09 -7.14 1.60
C ALA A 64 2.08 -6.83 2.74
N ARG A 65 1.67 -7.06 4.00
CA ARG A 65 2.56 -6.95 5.18
C ARG A 65 3.67 -7.99 5.15
N THR A 66 3.33 -9.24 4.85
CA THR A 66 4.30 -10.33 4.74
C THR A 66 5.30 -10.07 3.62
N GLN A 67 4.84 -9.69 2.42
CA GLN A 67 5.71 -9.37 1.29
C GLN A 67 6.63 -8.18 1.60
N GLY A 68 6.10 -7.11 2.19
CA GLY A 68 6.91 -5.95 2.59
C GLY A 68 8.00 -6.30 3.60
N ALA A 69 7.71 -7.16 4.57
CA ALA A 69 8.70 -7.62 5.55
C ALA A 69 9.85 -8.42 4.92
N SER A 70 9.61 -9.12 3.80
CA SER A 70 10.61 -9.90 3.06
C SER A 70 11.48 -9.08 2.09
N ILE A 71 11.24 -7.76 1.96
CA ILE A 71 12.01 -6.86 1.08
C ILE A 71 13.21 -6.22 1.80
N LEU A 72 13.33 -6.46 3.11
CA LEU A 72 14.49 -6.11 3.92
C LEU A 72 15.54 -7.21 3.86
#